data_AF-F4N706-F1
#
_entry.id   AF-F4N706-F1
#
_cell.length_a   1.000
_cell.length_b   1.000
_cell.length_c   1.000
_cell.angle_alpha   90.00
_cell.angle_beta   90.00
_cell.angle_gamma   90.00
#
_symmetry.space_group_name_H-M   'P 1'
#
loop_
_entity.id
_entity.type
_entity.pdbx_description
1 polymer ?
#
loop_
_entity_poly.entity_id
_entity_poly.type
_entity_poly.pdbx_seq_one_letter_code
_entity_poly.pdbx_strand_id
1 'polypeptide(L)'
;MALELMAAQGKAWSLIEGTGTIYGMFVIESLNQTRTLFFADGSARRIEFTLNLLRVDESLTAMFGDLQQQADQLVGKMKRCLS
;
A
#
# COMPACT_ATOMS: atom_id res chain seq x y z
N MET A 1 8.49 -15.40 6.46
CA MET A 1 7.36 -15.55 5.51
C MET A 1 7.04 -14.22 4.85
N ALA A 2 6.27 -14.18 3.75
CA ALA A 2 6.05 -12.93 3.00
C ALA A 2 5.37 -11.82 3.82
N LEU A 3 4.36 -12.16 4.64
CA LEU A 3 3.61 -11.18 5.44
C LEU A 3 4.45 -10.54 6.56
N GLU A 4 5.32 -11.33 7.21
CA GLU A 4 6.30 -10.83 8.18
C GLU A 4 7.32 -9.90 7.52
N LEU A 5 7.78 -10.23 6.31
CA LEU A 5 8.69 -9.39 5.54
C LEU A 5 8.02 -8.08 5.09
N MET A 6 6.74 -8.14 4.71
CA MET A 6 5.95 -6.95 4.35
C MET A 6 5.76 -6.02 5.56
N ALA A 7 5.50 -6.58 6.74
CA ALA A 7 5.42 -5.82 8.00
C ALA A 7 6.77 -5.23 8.42
N ALA A 8 7.85 -6.03 8.34
CA ALA A 8 9.20 -5.60 8.72
C ALA A 8 9.76 -4.47 7.83
N GLN A 9 9.29 -4.36 6.58
CA GLN A 9 9.72 -3.29 5.68
C GLN A 9 9.12 -1.92 6.05
N GLY A 10 8.02 -1.86 6.81
CA GLY A 10 7.35 -0.61 7.17
C GLY A 10 6.86 0.21 5.96
N LYS A 11 6.81 -0.40 4.77
CA LYS A 11 6.37 0.24 3.54
C LYS A 11 4.85 0.22 3.44
N ALA A 12 4.31 1.20 2.73
CA ALA A 12 2.91 1.19 2.37
C ALA A 12 2.67 0.19 1.22
N TRP A 13 1.67 -0.67 1.38
CA TRP A 13 1.27 -1.69 0.41
C TRP A 13 -0.15 -1.38 -0.09
N SER A 14 -0.40 -1.64 -1.38
CA SER A 14 -1.74 -1.47 -1.94
C SER A 14 -2.68 -2.55 -1.43
N LEU A 15 -3.78 -2.15 -0.81
CA LEU A 15 -4.84 -3.08 -0.38
C LEU A 15 -5.87 -3.21 -1.49
N ILE A 16 -5.94 -4.41 -2.07
CA ILE A 16 -6.83 -4.74 -3.18
C ILE A 16 -7.80 -5.83 -2.72
N GLU A 17 -9.10 -5.58 -2.86
CA GLU A 17 -10.14 -6.57 -2.62
C GLU A 17 -10.15 -7.62 -3.73
N GLY A 18 -10.52 -8.86 -3.41
CA GLY A 18 -10.68 -9.94 -4.41
C GLY A 18 -11.77 -9.68 -5.46
N THR A 19 -12.59 -8.65 -5.27
CA THR A 19 -13.59 -8.13 -6.23
C THR A 19 -12.98 -7.15 -7.26
N GLY A 20 -11.74 -6.70 -7.03
CA GLY A 20 -11.03 -5.72 -7.85
C GLY A 20 -11.05 -4.28 -7.31
N THR A 21 -11.71 -4.00 -6.19
CA THR A 21 -11.69 -2.67 -5.57
C THR A 21 -10.36 -2.39 -4.87
N ILE A 22 -9.73 -1.25 -5.20
CA ILE A 22 -8.50 -0.78 -4.55
C ILE A 22 -8.88 0.19 -3.44
N TYR A 23 -8.56 -0.14 -2.19
CA TYR A 23 -8.86 0.72 -1.04
C TYR A 23 -7.81 1.81 -0.82
N GLY A 24 -6.60 1.63 -1.35
CA GLY A 24 -5.49 2.57 -1.25
C GLY A 24 -4.25 1.95 -0.64
N MET A 25 -3.38 2.81 -0.13
CA MET A 25 -2.08 2.43 0.44
C MET A 25 -2.18 2.28 1.96
N PHE A 26 -1.70 1.15 2.48
CA PHE A 26 -1.74 0.83 3.91
C PHE A 26 -0.38 0.35 4.41
N VAL A 27 0.01 0.79 5.59
CA VAL A 27 1.17 0.25 6.31
C VAL A 27 0.67 -0.79 7.30
N ILE A 28 1.40 -1.90 7.43
CA ILE A 28 1.12 -2.91 8.44
C ILE A 28 1.76 -2.45 9.76
N GLU A 29 0.94 -2.09 10.75
CA GLU A 29 1.44 -1.69 12.09
C GLU A 29 1.75 -2.91 12.96
N SER A 30 0.91 -3.94 12.88
CA SER A 30 1.15 -5.18 13.61
C SER A 30 0.58 -6.38 12.87
N LEU A 31 1.31 -7.49 12.96
CA LEU A 31 0.91 -8.81 12.47
C LEU A 31 0.97 -9.80 13.63
N ASN A 32 -0.18 -10.38 13.99
CA ASN A 32 -0.23 -11.54 14.87
C ASN A 32 -0.60 -12.78 14.03
N GLN A 33 0.16 -13.85 14.16
CA GLN A 33 -0.10 -15.09 13.43
C GLN A 33 -0.10 -16.28 14.40
N THR A 34 -1.22 -16.99 14.43
CA THR A 34 -1.41 -18.20 15.22
C THR A 34 -1.52 -19.40 14.29
N ARG A 35 -0.59 -20.34 14.46
CA ARG A 35 -0.57 -21.61 13.72
C ARG A 35 -1.26 -22.66 14.56
N THR A 36 -2.25 -23.35 13.99
CA THR A 36 -3.02 -24.40 14.66
C THR A 36 -3.16 -25.61 13.75
N LEU A 37 -3.51 -26.76 14.33
CA LEU A 37 -3.67 -28.04 13.62
C LEU A 37 -2.39 -28.40 12.84
N PHE A 38 -1.37 -28.87 13.55
CA PHE A 38 -0.12 -29.28 12.92
C PHE A 38 -0.22 -30.71 12.36
N PHE A 39 0.39 -30.94 11.21
CA PHE A 39 0.68 -32.27 10.70
C PHE A 39 1.79 -32.93 11.54
N ALA A 40 1.98 -34.24 11.35
CA ALA A 40 3.01 -35.00 12.06
C ALA A 40 4.45 -34.52 11.75
N ASP A 41 4.65 -33.83 10.63
CA ASP A 41 5.91 -33.21 10.23
C ASP A 41 6.11 -31.79 10.82
N GLY A 42 5.17 -31.29 11.62
CA GLY A 42 5.21 -29.96 12.24
C GLY A 42 4.73 -28.83 11.33
N SER A 43 4.29 -29.11 10.10
CA SER A 43 3.71 -28.08 9.24
C SER A 43 2.26 -27.76 9.65
N ALA A 44 1.90 -26.47 9.69
CA ALA A 44 0.59 -26.03 10.16
C ALA A 44 -0.48 -26.16 9.06
N ARG A 45 -1.60 -26.82 9.35
CA ARG A 45 -2.76 -26.94 8.44
C ARG A 45 -3.62 -25.68 8.43
N ARG A 46 -3.65 -24.97 9.55
CA ARG A 46 -4.42 -23.75 9.70
C ARG A 46 -3.53 -22.64 10.22
N ILE A 47 -3.53 -21.53 9.50
CA ILE A 47 -2.81 -20.32 9.87
C ILE A 47 -3.85 -19.23 9.97
N GLU A 48 -4.12 -18.80 11.20
CA GLU A 48 -4.96 -17.64 11.48
C GLU A 48 -4.03 -16.44 11.68
N PHE A 49 -4.39 -15.31 11.09
CA PHE A 49 -3.63 -14.09 11.28
C PHE A 49 -4.56 -12.90 11.49
N THR A 50 -4.08 -11.96 12.28
CA THR A 50 -4.73 -10.67 12.53
C THR A 50 -3.75 -9.58 12.15
N LEU A 51 -4.21 -8.67 11.29
CA LEU A 51 -3.44 -7.54 10.78
C LEU A 51 -4.07 -6.25 11.30
N ASN A 52 -3.26 -5.37 11.87
CA ASN A 52 -3.63 -3.97 12.07
C ASN A 52 -2.99 -3.15 10.95
N LEU A 53 -3.84 -2.46 10.19
CA LEU A 53 -3.44 -1.67 9.04
C LEU A 53 -3.74 -0.20 9.31
N LEU A 54 -2.74 0.64 9.08
CA LEU A 54 -2.91 2.09 9.08
C LEU A 54 -3.01 2.57 7.63
N ARG A 55 -4.10 3.24 7.30
CA ARG A 55 -4.23 3.89 5.99
C ARG A 55 -3.18 5.00 5.91
N VAL A 56 -2.35 4.94 4.89
CA VAL A 56 -1.53 6.08 4.52
C VAL A 56 -2.40 6.93 3.63
N ASP A 57 -2.89 8.03 4.19
CA ASP A 57 -3.38 9.11 3.35
C ASP A 57 -2.16 9.67 2.62
N GLU A 58 -1.89 9.11 1.44
CA GLU A 58 -1.25 9.87 0.38
C GLU A 58 -2.19 11.05 0.17
N SER A 59 -1.91 12.14 0.89
CA SER A 59 -2.78 13.30 0.91
C SER A 59 -3.12 13.60 -0.54
N LEU A 60 -4.40 13.80 -0.85
CA LEU A 60 -4.82 14.34 -2.15
C LEU A 60 -3.84 15.44 -2.59
N THR A 61 -3.34 16.25 -1.65
CA THR A 61 -2.29 17.26 -1.79
C THR A 61 -1.03 16.83 -2.55
N ALA A 62 -0.54 15.59 -2.41
CA ALA A 62 0.63 15.10 -3.15
C ALA A 62 0.29 14.91 -4.64
N MET A 63 -0.82 14.22 -4.94
CA MET A 63 -1.34 14.07 -6.31
C MET A 63 -1.77 15.40 -6.94
N PHE A 64 -2.40 16.28 -6.16
CA PHE A 64 -2.79 17.63 -6.58
C PHE A 64 -1.57 18.51 -6.83
N GLY A 65 -0.52 18.39 -6.02
CA GLY A 65 0.75 19.09 -6.20
C GLY A 65 1.41 18.69 -7.53
N ASP A 66 1.47 17.40 -7.81
CA ASP A 66 2.04 16.88 -9.07
C ASP A 66 1.22 17.29 -10.30
N LEU A 67 -0.12 17.32 -10.20
CA LEU A 67 -1.01 17.81 -11.25
C LEU A 67 -0.86 19.32 -11.49
N GLN A 68 -0.75 20.12 -10.42
CA GLN A 68 -0.50 21.56 -10.53
C GLN A 68 0.85 21.85 -11.17
N GLN A 69 1.90 21.15 -10.76
CA GLN A 69 3.24 21.31 -11.35
C GLN A 69 3.25 20.98 -12.86
N GLN A 70 2.55 19.92 -13.26
CA GLN A 70 2.41 19.56 -14.67
C GLN A 70 1.63 20.62 -15.46
N ALA A 71 0.56 21.17 -14.89
CA ALA A 71 -0.21 22.25 -15.51
C ALA A 71 0.63 23.52 -15.69
N ASP A 72 1.39 23.93 -14.68
CA ASP A 72 2.28 25.09 -14.75
C ASP A 72 3.40 24.92 -15.77
N GLN A 73 3.97 23.71 -15.88
CA GLN A 73 4.97 23.42 -16.91
C GLN A 73 4.40 23.48 -18.33
N LEU A 74 3.18 22.99 -18.54
CA LEU A 74 2.49 23.08 -19.83
C LEU A 74 2.20 24.53 -20.21
N VAL A 75 1.68 25.32 -19.27
CA VAL A 75 1.43 26.76 -19.46
C VAL A 75 2.73 27.50 -19.78
N GLY A 76 3.81 27.21 -19.04
CA GLY A 76 5.13 27.77 -19.29
C GLY A 76 5.71 27.39 -20.66
N LYS A 77 5.47 26.15 -21.13
CA LYS A 77 5.89 25.68 -22.45
C LYS A 77 5.13 26.38 -23.58
N MET A 78 3.82 26.56 -23.43
CA MET A 78 3.01 27.29 -24.41
C MET A 78 3.41 28.75 -24.52
N LYS A 79 3.64 29.45 -23.39
CA LYS A 79 4.11 30.84 -23.38
C LYS A 79 5.43 31.03 -24.12
N ARG A 80 6.34 30.04 -24.04
CA ARG A 80 7.66 30.07 -24.69
C ARG A 80 7.61 29.80 -26.19
N CYS A 81 6.54 29.17 -26.67
CA CYS A 81 6.34 28.86 -28.09
C CYS A 81 5.61 29.99 -28.85
N LEU A 82 5.04 30.94 -28.12
CA LEU A 82 4.30 32.11 -28.61
C LEU A 82 5.14 33.40 -28.59
N SER A 83 6.40 33.33 -28.19
CA SER A 83 7.41 34.41 -28.21
C SER A 83 8.45 34.15 -29.28
#